data_AF-A0A0F9MR33-F1
#
_entry.id   AF-A0A0F9MR33-F1
#
_cell.length_a   1.000
_cell.length_b   1.000
_cell.length_c   1.000
_cell.angle_alpha   90.00
_cell.angle_beta   90.00
_cell.angle_gamma   90.00
#
_symmetry.space_group_name_H-M   'P 1'
#
loop_
_entity.id
_entity.type
_entity.pdbx_description
1 polymer ?
#
loop_
_entity_poly.entity_id
_entity_poly.type
_entity_poly.pdbx_seq_one_letter_code
_entity_poly.pdbx_strand_id
1 'polypeptide(L)' 'MPVVAKKRSRAGRPRNREPSVPVSFRLPKSVYDAYAREALKSGNSVNQTMRDALLHQSLATAT' A
#
# COMPACT_ATOMS: atom_id res chain seq x y z
N MET A 1 0.24 -40.37 37.44
CA MET A 1 -0.44 -39.94 36.19
C MET A 1 0.24 -38.68 35.69
N PRO A 2 0.80 -38.62 34.46
CA PRO A 2 1.38 -37.37 33.96
C PRO A 2 0.31 -36.52 33.29
N VAL A 3 0.24 -35.25 33.68
CA VAL A 3 -0.66 -34.24 33.11
C VAL A 3 -0.06 -33.78 31.78
N VAL A 4 -0.65 -34.20 30.66
CA VAL A 4 -0.28 -33.77 29.31
C VAL A 4 -0.60 -32.29 29.18
N ALA A 5 0.43 -31.44 29.17
CA ALA A 5 0.30 -30.01 28.91
C ALA A 5 -0.25 -29.81 27.48
N LYS A 6 -1.53 -29.44 27.36
CA LYS A 6 -2.16 -29.07 26.08
C LYS A 6 -1.41 -27.89 25.47
N LYS A 7 -0.69 -28.15 24.38
CA LYS A 7 -0.01 -27.16 23.55
C LYS A 7 -1.07 -26.18 22.99
N ARG A 8 -1.19 -24.99 23.59
CA ARG A 8 -2.07 -23.92 23.10
C ARG A 8 -1.45 -23.35 21.82
N SER A 9 -1.98 -23.76 20.67
CA SER A 9 -1.65 -23.15 19.38
C SER A 9 -2.04 -21.68 19.40
N ARG A 10 -1.07 -20.77 19.22
CA ARG A 10 -1.36 -19.38 18.90
C ARG A 10 -1.89 -19.40 17.47
N ALA A 11 -3.21 -19.41 17.30
CA ALA A 11 -3.81 -19.21 16.00
C ALA A 11 -3.29 -17.86 15.47
N GLY A 12 -2.40 -17.90 14.47
CA GLY A 12 -1.95 -16.70 13.78
C GLY A 12 -3.16 -15.99 13.18
N ARG A 13 -3.14 -14.65 13.14
CA ARG A 13 -4.19 -13.87 12.49
C ARG A 13 -4.36 -14.40 11.05
N PRO A 14 -5.59 -14.75 10.62
CA PRO A 14 -5.80 -15.30 9.28
C PRO A 14 -5.22 -14.34 8.25
N ARG A 15 -4.32 -14.85 7.40
CA ARG A 15 -3.60 -14.08 6.38
C ARG A 15 -4.49 -13.81 5.16
N ASN A 16 -5.72 -13.32 5.37
CA ASN A 16 -6.56 -12.77 4.30
C ASN A 16 -6.11 -11.34 3.95
N ARG A 17 -4.81 -11.14 3.72
CA ARG A 17 -4.35 -9.96 2.99
C ARG A 17 -4.31 -10.37 1.55
N GLU A 18 -5.15 -9.76 0.72
CA GLU A 18 -4.98 -9.80 -0.72
C GLU A 18 -3.50 -9.51 -1.03
N PRO A 19 -2.85 -10.29 -1.89
CA PRO A 19 -1.47 -10.04 -2.26
C PRO A 19 -1.43 -8.67 -2.96
N SER A 20 -1.04 -7.63 -2.23
CA SER A 20 -0.67 -6.34 -2.81
C SER A 20 0.63 -6.56 -3.56
N VAL A 21 0.54 -6.88 -4.85
CA VAL A 21 1.71 -6.98 -5.73
C VAL A 21 2.39 -5.61 -5.72
N PRO A 22 3.64 -5.49 -5.25
CA PRO A 22 4.35 -4.22 -5.31
C PRO A 22 4.66 -3.93 -6.77
N VAL A 23 3.92 -3.01 -7.36
CA VAL A 23 4.18 -2.56 -8.72
C VAL A 23 5.20 -1.42 -8.66
N SER A 24 6.33 -1.61 -9.34
CA SER A 24 7.36 -0.59 -9.47
C SER A 24 7.38 -0.09 -10.92
N PHE A 25 7.40 1.23 -11.07
CA PHE A 25 7.45 1.88 -12.37
C PHE A 25 8.57 2.91 -12.35
N ARG A 26 9.27 3.08 -13.48
CA ARG A 26 10.22 4.18 -13.64
C ARG A 26 9.50 5.38 -14.20
N LEU A 27 9.65 6.51 -13.52
CA LEU A 27 9.16 7.80 -13.98
C LEU A 27 10.32 8.66 -14.45
N PRO A 28 10.06 9.60 -15.40
CA PRO A 28 10.98 10.71 -15.63
C PRO A 28 11.22 11.48 -14.33
N LYS A 29 12.47 11.90 -14.11
CA LYS A 29 12.89 12.59 -12.88
C LYS A 29 12.02 13.83 -12.58
N SER A 30 11.70 14.62 -13.60
CA SER A 30 10.86 15.81 -13.46
C SER A 30 9.46 15.51 -12.91
N VAL A 31 8.87 14.39 -13.33
CA VAL A 31 7.54 13.95 -12.89
C VAL A 31 7.61 13.46 -11.45
N TYR A 32 8.61 12.64 -11.12
CA TYR A 32 8.81 12.17 -9.75
C TYR A 32 9.03 13.33 -8.77
N ASP A 33 9.87 14.31 -9.14
CA ASP A 33 10.16 15.49 -8.32
C ASP A 33 8.92 16.38 -8.10
N ALA A 34 7.95 16.37 -9.01
CA ALA A 34 6.68 17.07 -8.82
C ALA A 34 5.83 16.37 -7.73
N TYR A 35 5.61 15.06 -7.86
CA TYR A 35 4.86 14.28 -6.87
C TYR A 35 5.57 14.22 -5.51
N ALA A 36 6.90 14.22 -5.47
CA ALA A 36 7.66 14.27 -4.23
C ALA A 36 7.43 15.59 -3.47
N ARG A 37 7.42 16.72 -4.19
CA ARG A 37 7.11 18.02 -3.57
C ARG A 37 5.68 18.09 -3.05
N GLU A 38 4.73 17.49 -3.76
CA GLU A 38 3.34 17.44 -3.34
C GLU A 38 3.14 16.55 -2.11
N ALA A 39 3.77 15.37 -2.10
CA ALA A 39 3.77 14.43 -0.99
C ALA A 39 4.33 15.05 0.31
N LEU A 40 5.40 15.85 0.20
CA LEU A 40 5.95 16.60 1.32
C LEU A 40 4.96 17.63 1.90
N LYS A 41 4.16 18.29 1.06
CA LYS A 41 3.15 19.26 1.52
C LYS A 41 1.99 18.60 2.24
N SER A 42 1.55 17.43 1.76
CA SER A 42 0.41 16.70 2.33
C SER A 42 0.80 15.77 3.48
N GLY A 43 2.10 15.60 3.77
CA GLY A 43 2.59 14.65 4.77
C GLY A 43 2.38 13.18 4.38
N ASN A 44 2.21 12.89 3.08
CA ASN A 44 1.94 11.55 2.57
C ASN A 44 3.18 10.94 1.88
N SER A 45 3.12 9.65 1.56
CA SER A 45 4.14 9.03 0.71
C SER A 45 3.91 9.35 -0.77
N VAL A 46 4.98 9.38 -1.57
CA VAL A 46 4.90 9.59 -3.03
C VAL A 46 4.01 8.55 -3.70
N ASN A 47 4.07 7.30 -3.25
CA ASN A 47 3.20 6.24 -3.77
C ASN A 47 1.71 6.50 -3.49
N GLN A 48 1.39 7.13 -2.36
CA GLN A 48 0.02 7.44 -1.99
C GLN A 48 -0.51 8.61 -2.81
N THR A 49 0.26 9.70 -2.95
CA THR A 49 -0.13 10.83 -3.79
C THR A 49 -0.31 10.43 -5.25
N MET A 50 0.57 9.56 -5.77
CA MET A 50 0.41 9.00 -7.11
C MET A 50 -0.85 8.14 -7.26
N ARG A 51 -1.16 7.30 -6.28
CA ARG A 51 -2.39 6.48 -6.30
C ARG A 51 -3.63 7.36 -6.31
N ASP A 52 -3.66 8.37 -5.46
CA ASP A 52 -4.78 9.30 -5.38
C ASP A 52 -4.98 10.03 -6.72
N ALA A 53 -3.89 10.52 -7.33
CA ALA A 53 -3.93 11.15 -8.65
C ALA A 53 -4.48 10.23 -9.75
N LEU A 54 -4.06 8.95 -9.77
CA LEU A 54 -4.54 7.96 -10.72
C LEU A 54 -6.02 7.63 -10.51
N LEU A 55 -6.47 7.54 -9.27
CA LEU A 55 -7.89 7.32 -8.92
C LEU A 55 -8.75 8.53 -9.33
N HIS A 56 -8.26 9.76 -9.14
CA HIS A 56 -8.98 10.95 -9.60
C HIS A 56 -9.06 11.03 -11.13
N GLN A 57 -8.00 10.65 -11.85
CA GLN A 57 -8.03 10.58 -13.32
C GLN A 57 -8.99 9.52 -13.84
N SER A 58 -9.02 8.33 -13.25
CA SER A 58 -9.91 7.26 -13.71
C SER A 58 -11.39 7.64 -13.55
N LEU A 59 -11.73 8.35 -12.47
CA LEU A 59 -13.06 8.89 -12.25
C LEU A 59 -13.43 9.98 -13.27
N ALA A 60 -12.48 10.87 -13.60
CA ALA A 60 -12.69 11.92 -14.60
C ALA A 60 -12.77 11.39 -16.04
N THR A 61 -12.15 10.24 -16.32
CA THR A 61 -12.17 9.61 -17.66
C THR A 61 -13.42 8.73 -17.87
N ALA A 62 -14.10 8.35 -16.77
CA ALA A 62 -15.30 7.51 -16.83
C ALA A 62 -16.59 8.29 -17.12
N THR A 63 -16.54 9.62 -17.16
CA THR A 63 -17.64 10.54 -17.53
C THR A 63 -17.48 11.03 -18.95
#